data_AF-A0A0C5BU90-F1
#
_entry.id   AF-A0A0C5BU90-F1
#
_cell.length_a   1.000
_cell.length_b   1.000
_cell.length_c   1.000
_cell.angle_alpha   90.00
_cell.angle_beta   90.00
_cell.angle_gamma   90.00
#
_symmetry.space_group_name_H-M   'P 1'
#
loop_
_entity.id
_entity.type
_entity.pdbx_description
1 polymer ?
#
loop_
_entity_poly.entity_id
_entity_poly.type
_entity_poly.pdbx_seq_one_letter_code
_entity_poly.pdbx_strand_id
1 'polypeptide(L)' 'MEWTLGYIAITLLIIGLIGQAFEMRKIRQTTYRDEQLGSPTIFTNKKNFKWYGILGIGIILWYFAERM' A
#
# COMPACT_ATOMS: atom_id res chain seq x y z
N MET A 1 3.60 25.26 -3.81
CA MET A 1 3.59 24.24 -2.74
C MET A 1 2.74 24.64 -1.54
N GLU A 2 1.40 24.45 -1.62
CA GLU A 2 0.63 24.27 -0.38
C GLU A 2 1.12 22.97 0.27
N TRP A 3 1.85 23.11 1.37
CA TRP A 3 2.42 21.99 2.13
C TRP A 3 1.37 20.94 2.52
N THR A 4 0.11 21.34 2.62
CA THR A 4 -1.06 20.50 2.86
C THR A 4 -1.13 19.31 1.90
N LEU A 5 -0.96 19.52 0.59
CA LEU A 5 -1.05 18.43 -0.40
C LEU A 5 0.09 17.42 -0.22
N GLY A 6 1.29 17.93 0.09
CA GLY A 6 2.46 17.10 0.41
C GLY A 6 2.27 16.25 1.66
N TYR A 7 1.73 16.84 2.74
CA TYR A 7 1.41 16.10 3.97
C TYR A 7 0.35 15.01 3.75
N ILE A 8 -0.70 15.32 2.99
CA ILE A 8 -1.73 14.34 2.63
C ILE A 8 -1.11 13.19 1.82
N ALA A 9 -0.30 13.51 0.81
CA ALA A 9 0.36 12.52 -0.01
C ALA A 9 1.26 11.58 0.82
N ILE A 10 2.11 12.13 1.68
CA ILE A 10 2.99 11.35 2.58
C ILE A 10 2.16 10.47 3.53
N THR A 11 1.10 11.01 4.11
CA THR A 11 0.21 10.27 5.02
C THR A 11 -0.41 9.07 4.30
N LEU A 12 -0.90 9.25 3.08
CA LEU A 12 -1.46 8.16 2.27
C LEU A 12 -0.40 7.11 1.93
N LEU A 13 0.82 7.52 1.59
CA LEU A 13 1.91 6.59 1.32
C LEU A 13 2.25 5.73 2.56
N ILE A 14 2.34 6.36 3.73
CA ILE A 14 2.61 5.65 5.00
C ILE A 14 1.49 4.65 5.31
N ILE A 15 0.23 5.08 5.23
CA ILE A 15 -0.93 4.21 5.46
C ILE A 15 -0.97 3.05 4.46
N GLY A 16 -0.69 3.33 3.18
CA GLY A 16 -0.64 2.34 2.12
C GLY A 16 0.41 1.27 2.39
N LEU A 17 1.65 1.66 2.71
CA LEU A 17 2.76 0.74 2.99
C LEU A 17 2.51 -0.10 4.25
N ILE A 18 2.13 0.55 5.36
CA ILE A 18 1.88 -0.13 6.64
C ILE A 18 0.70 -1.09 6.51
N GLY A 19 -0.41 -0.63 5.94
CA GLY A 19 -1.60 -1.43 5.74
C GLY A 19 -1.35 -2.65 4.84
N GLN A 20 -0.59 -2.46 3.75
CA GLN A 20 -0.16 -3.56 2.89
C GLN A 20 0.67 -4.59 3.65
N ALA A 21 1.63 -4.15 4.47
CA ALA A 21 2.46 -5.06 5.26
C ALA A 21 1.62 -5.91 6.25
N PHE A 22 0.63 -5.30 6.91
CA PHE A 22 -0.29 -6.03 7.79
C PHE A 22 -1.19 -7.01 7.03
N GLU A 23 -1.72 -6.62 5.87
CA GLU A 23 -2.56 -7.50 5.07
C GLU A 23 -1.75 -8.68 4.51
N MET A 24 -0.50 -8.45 4.09
CA MET A 24 0.43 -9.53 3.70
C MET A 24 0.71 -10.48 4.85
N ARG A 25 0.91 -9.97 6.07
CA ARG A 25 1.05 -10.81 7.28
C ARG A 25 -0.20 -11.64 7.50
N LYS A 26 -1.39 -11.05 7.35
CA LYS A 26 -2.68 -11.75 7.50
C LYS A 26 -2.86 -12.85 6.45
N ILE A 27 -2.59 -12.54 5.17
CA ILE A 27 -2.64 -13.53 4.07
C ILE A 27 -1.72 -14.71 4.40
N ARG A 28 -0.49 -14.45 4.88
CA ARG A 28 0.43 -15.51 5.25
C ARG A 28 -0.13 -16.43 6.33
N GLN A 29 -0.73 -15.86 7.36
CA GLN A 29 -1.31 -16.62 8.47
C GLN A 29 -2.56 -17.41 8.05
N THR A 30 -3.35 -16.92 7.09
CA THR A 30 -4.59 -17.58 6.66
C THR A 30 -4.42 -18.59 5.53
N THR A 31 -3.39 -18.44 4.70
CA THR A 31 -3.19 -19.27 3.49
C THR A 31 -2.13 -20.35 3.70
N TYR A 32 -1.14 -20.15 4.58
CA TYR A 32 -0.01 -21.08 4.76
C TYR A 32 -0.11 -21.93 6.01
N ARG A 33 -1.26 -22.57 6.24
CA ARG A 33 -1.27 -23.81 7.04
C ARG A 33 -0.57 -24.96 6.32
N ASP A 34 -0.53 -24.89 4.98
CA ASP A 34 0.08 -25.89 4.11
C ASP A 34 1.16 -25.23 3.21
N GLU A 35 2.42 -25.39 3.61
CA GLU A 35 3.65 -25.48 2.80
C GLU A 35 4.18 -24.34 1.90
N GLN A 36 3.50 -23.21 1.66
CA GLN A 36 4.01 -22.18 0.72
C GLN A 36 4.41 -20.82 1.33
N LEU A 37 5.20 -20.82 2.40
CA LEU A 37 5.80 -19.60 2.96
C LEU A 37 6.68 -18.88 1.91
N GLY A 38 6.11 -17.94 1.15
CA GLY A 38 6.86 -17.10 0.20
C GLY A 38 6.34 -17.02 -1.23
N SER A 39 5.14 -17.53 -1.54
CA SER A 39 4.60 -17.44 -2.91
C SER A 39 4.47 -15.97 -3.35
N PRO A 40 4.96 -15.60 -4.56
CA PRO A 40 4.83 -14.23 -5.09
C PRO A 40 3.37 -13.81 -5.29
N THR A 41 2.43 -14.76 -5.28
CA THR A 41 0.98 -14.53 -5.34
C THR A 41 0.44 -13.70 -4.17
N ILE A 42 1.19 -13.56 -3.06
CA ILE A 42 0.82 -12.68 -1.95
C ILE A 42 0.70 -11.24 -2.44
N PHE A 43 1.61 -10.77 -3.30
CA PHE A 43 1.60 -9.40 -3.81
C PHE A 43 0.40 -9.12 -4.71
N THR A 44 -0.05 -10.11 -5.48
CA THR A 44 -1.20 -9.97 -6.40
C THR A 44 -2.54 -10.37 -5.78
N ASN A 45 -2.56 -10.70 -4.48
CA ASN A 45 -3.80 -11.06 -3.78
C ASN A 45 -4.79 -9.89 -3.80
N LYS A 46 -6.07 -10.17 -4.10
CA LYS A 46 -7.15 -9.16 -4.16
C LYS A 46 -7.26 -8.33 -2.89
N LYS A 47 -6.92 -8.88 -1.71
CA LYS A 47 -6.91 -8.17 -0.43
C LYS A 47 -5.86 -7.04 -0.38
N ASN A 48 -4.77 -7.17 -1.14
CA ASN A 48 -3.73 -6.13 -1.26
C ASN A 48 -4.11 -5.01 -2.25
N PHE A 49 -5.09 -5.23 -3.13
CA PHE A 49 -5.44 -4.27 -4.17
C PHE A 49 -5.84 -2.88 -3.64
N LYS A 50 -6.59 -2.84 -2.53
CA LYS A 50 -6.98 -1.58 -1.86
C LYS A 50 -5.77 -0.74 -1.44
N TRP A 51 -4.69 -1.38 -0.99
CA TRP A 51 -3.49 -0.70 -0.53
C TRP A 51 -2.71 -0.11 -1.71
N TYR A 52 -2.66 -0.80 -2.85
CA TYR A 52 -2.11 -0.23 -4.08
C TYR A 52 -2.91 0.97 -4.58
N GLY A 53 -4.24 0.97 -4.41
CA GLY A 53 -5.06 2.14 -4.69
C GLY A 53 -4.65 3.36 -3.84
N ILE A 54 -4.47 3.16 -2.53
CA ILE A 54 -4.04 4.21 -1.60
C ILE A 54 -2.63 4.73 -1.97
N LEU A 55 -1.70 3.83 -2.26
CA LEU A 55 -0.35 4.18 -2.72
C LEU A 55 -0.38 4.97 -4.02
N GLY A 56 -1.16 4.52 -5.01
CA GLY A 56 -1.31 5.20 -6.29
C GLY A 56 -1.85 6.62 -6.13
N ILE A 57 -2.90 6.80 -5.32
CA ILE A 57 -3.45 8.12 -5.00
C ILE A 57 -2.40 9.00 -4.31
N GLY A 58 -1.66 8.46 -3.33
CA GLY A 58 -0.57 9.16 -2.66
C GLY A 58 0.52 9.63 -3.63
N ILE A 59 0.94 8.79 -4.57
CA ILE A 59 1.93 9.15 -5.61
C ILE A 59 1.38 10.24 -6.54
N ILE A 60 0.13 10.14 -6.97
CA ILE A 60 -0.51 11.14 -7.82
C ILE A 60 -0.57 12.50 -7.10
N LEU A 61 -1.03 12.51 -5.85
CA LEU A 61 -1.08 13.73 -5.04
C LEU A 61 0.31 14.32 -4.80
N TRP A 62 1.32 13.48 -4.56
CA TRP A 62 2.70 13.93 -4.45
C TRP A 62 3.19 14.58 -5.75
N TYR A 63 2.92 13.96 -6.90
CA TYR A 63 3.29 14.50 -8.21
C TYR A 63 2.67 15.88 -8.45
N PHE A 64 1.38 16.04 -8.12
CA PHE A 64 0.71 17.34 -8.21
C PHE A 64 1.26 18.34 -7.20
N ALA A 65 1.61 17.92 -5.98
CA ALA A 65 2.22 18.80 -4.98
C ALA A 65 3.53 19.37 -5.53
N GLU A 66 4.41 18.50 -6.02
CA GLU A 66 5.75 18.85 -6.51
C GLU A 66 5.71 19.79 -7.73
N ARG A 67 4.68 19.69 -8.56
CA ARG A 67 4.55 20.45 -9.81
C ARG A 67 3.71 21.74 -9.70
N MET A 68 3.20 22.07 -8.51
CA MET A 68 2.37 23.27 -8.24
C MET A 68 3.03 24.32 -7.34
#